data_AF-A0A535D9H9-F1
#
_entry.id   AF-A0A535D9H9-F1
#
_cell.length_a   1.000
_cell.length_b   1.000
_cell.length_c   1.000
_cell.angle_alpha   90.00
_cell.angle_beta   90.00
_cell.angle_gamma   90.00
#
_symmetry.space_group_name_H-M   'P 1'
#
loop_
_entity.id
_entity.type
_entity.pdbx_description
1 polymer ?
#
loop_
_entity_poly.entity_id
_entity_poly.type
_entity_poly.pdbx_seq_one_letter_code
_entity_poly.pdbx_strand_id
1 'polypeptide(L)'
;MEWNWPLAAVVIALLFFGYCAYSVHEGGRSVDRVLDSSLTAQQCYGAGYEAGSAGGPRGATPESEECARWFAMGYSEGRRAGSAFR
;
A
#
# COMPACT_ATOMS: atom_id res chain seq x y z
N MET A 1 -48.89 -23.08 17.31
CA MET A 1 -47.46 -22.75 17.03
C MET A 1 -47.40 -21.25 16.87
N GLU A 2 -47.11 -20.53 17.95
CA GLU A 2 -46.95 -19.09 17.91
C GLU A 2 -45.63 -18.81 17.18
N TRP A 3 -45.75 -18.36 15.94
CA TRP A 3 -44.60 -18.06 15.09
C TRP A 3 -43.91 -16.83 15.67
N ASN A 4 -42.72 -17.02 16.27
CA ASN A 4 -41.90 -15.97 16.89
C ASN A 4 -41.26 -15.05 15.85
N TRP A 5 -42.12 -14.41 15.05
CA TRP A 5 -41.75 -13.42 14.03
C TRP A 5 -40.78 -12.34 14.54
N PRO A 6 -40.98 -11.72 15.72
CA PRO A 6 -40.05 -10.70 16.20
C PRO A 6 -38.65 -11.26 16.49
N LEU A 7 -38.55 -12.53 16.90
CA LEU A 7 -37.27 -13.18 17.17
C LEU A 7 -36.52 -13.46 15.86
N ALA A 8 -37.24 -13.88 14.80
CA ALA A 8 -36.66 -14.06 13.47
C ALA A 8 -36.10 -12.74 12.89
N ALA A 9 -36.81 -11.62 13.08
CA ALA A 9 -36.35 -10.31 12.62
C ALA A 9 -35.04 -9.87 13.30
N VAL A 10 -34.91 -10.11 14.61
CA VAL A 10 -33.69 -9.80 15.36
C VAL A 10 -32.52 -10.64 14.87
N VAL A 11 -32.73 -11.94 14.60
CA VAL A 11 -31.69 -12.82 14.07
C VAL A 11 -31.24 -12.36 12.68
N ILE A 12 -32.17 -12.00 11.80
CA ILE A 12 -31.85 -11.49 10.46
C ILE A 12 -31.04 -10.18 10.56
N ALA A 13 -31.43 -9.27 11.45
CA ALA A 13 -30.70 -8.02 11.67
C ALA A 13 -29.27 -8.30 12.15
N LEU A 14 -29.09 -9.18 13.15
CA LEU A 14 -27.77 -9.56 13.65
C LEU A 14 -26.89 -10.20 12.58
N LEU A 15 -27.45 -11.06 11.74
CA LEU A 15 -26.72 -11.66 10.61
C LEU A 15 -26.31 -10.61 9.59
N PHE A 16 -27.17 -9.64 9.29
CA PHE A 16 -26.86 -8.56 8.35
C PHE A 16 -25.74 -7.67 8.88
N PHE A 17 -25.83 -7.22 10.14
CA PHE A 17 -24.78 -6.40 10.75
C PHE A 17 -23.45 -7.18 10.90
N GLY A 18 -23.51 -8.46 11.26
CA GLY A 18 -22.34 -9.34 11.31
C GLY A 18 -21.67 -9.50 9.93
N TYR A 19 -22.47 -9.68 8.88
CA TYR A 19 -21.98 -9.78 7.50
C TYR A 19 -21.35 -8.47 7.02
N CYS A 20 -21.96 -7.32 7.32
CA CYS A 20 -21.39 -6.01 7.01
C CYS A 20 -20.03 -5.81 7.71
N ALA A 21 -19.93 -6.14 8.99
CA ALA A 21 -18.67 -6.03 9.74
C ALA A 21 -17.59 -6.97 9.17
N TYR A 22 -17.96 -8.21 8.83
CA TYR A 22 -17.06 -9.18 8.21
C TYR A 22 -16.52 -8.69 6.85
N SER A 23 -17.41 -8.18 5.99
CA SER A 23 -17.05 -7.69 4.66
C SER A 23 -16.09 -6.50 4.73
N VAL A 24 -16.28 -5.58 5.68
CA VAL A 24 -15.37 -4.44 5.92
C VAL A 24 -14.02 -4.92 6.45
N HIS A 25 -13.99 -5.95 7.30
CA HIS A 25 -12.74 -6.49 7.83
C HIS A 25 -11.90 -7.20 6.75
N GLU A 26 -12.53 -7.94 5.83
CA GLU A 26 -11.84 -8.50 4.66
C GLU A 26 -11.37 -7.42 3.69
N GLY A 27 -12.20 -6.39 3.46
CA GLY A 27 -11.83 -5.21 2.69
C GLY A 27 -10.58 -4.52 3.24
N GLY A 28 -10.53 -4.30 4.56
CA GLY A 28 -9.40 -3.67 5.24
C GLY A 28 -8.07 -4.40 5.05
N ARG A 29 -8.05 -5.74 5.15
CA ARG A 29 -6.82 -6.52 4.93
C ARG A 29 -6.27 -6.43 3.51
N SER A 30 -7.14 -6.26 2.52
CA SER A 30 -6.69 -6.07 1.14
C SER A 30 -6.09 -4.69 0.91
N VAL A 31 -6.63 -3.67 1.60
CA VAL A 31 -6.16 -2.29 1.53
C VAL A 31 -4.83 -2.13 2.26
N ASP A 32 -4.67 -2.70 3.46
CA ASP A 32 -3.42 -2.60 4.24
C ASP A 32 -2.21 -3.17 3.48
N ARG A 33 -2.36 -4.30 2.77
CA ARG A 33 -1.26 -4.84 1.92
C ARG A 33 -0.91 -3.93 0.75
N VAL A 34 -1.91 -3.28 0.15
CA VAL A 34 -1.69 -2.36 -0.98
C VAL A 34 -1.04 -1.07 -0.48
N LEU A 35 -1.41 -0.58 0.69
CA LEU A 35 -0.75 0.57 1.31
C LEU A 35 0.69 0.25 1.70
N ASP A 36 0.97 -0.89 2.33
CA ASP A 36 2.35 -1.25 2.71
C ASP A 36 3.27 -1.42 1.49
N SER A 37 2.79 -2.08 0.43
CA SER A 37 3.56 -2.24 -0.82
C SER A 37 3.77 -0.93 -1.57
N SER A 38 2.77 -0.04 -1.59
CA SER A 38 2.90 1.26 -2.25
C SER A 38 3.79 2.24 -1.46
N LEU A 39 3.71 2.25 -0.14
CA LEU A 39 4.56 3.07 0.72
C LEU A 39 6.03 2.66 0.61
N THR A 40 6.32 1.35 0.62
CA THR A 40 7.69 0.84 0.44
C THR A 40 8.23 1.16 -0.97
N ALA A 41 7.43 0.98 -2.02
CA ALA A 41 7.80 1.37 -3.38
C ALA A 41 8.13 2.87 -3.50
N GLN A 42 7.32 3.73 -2.88
CA GLN A 42 7.47 5.17 -2.94
C GLN A 42 8.72 5.66 -2.17
N GLN A 43 9.02 5.04 -1.03
CA GLN A 43 10.26 5.30 -0.29
C GLN A 43 11.50 4.89 -1.08
N CYS A 44 11.50 3.69 -1.68
CA CYS A 44 12.61 3.21 -2.49
C CYS A 44 12.84 4.07 -3.75
N TYR A 45 11.75 4.48 -4.41
CA TYR A 45 11.81 5.41 -5.53
C TYR A 45 12.40 6.77 -5.11
N GLY A 46 11.91 7.36 -4.01
CA GLY A 46 12.39 8.64 -3.50
C GLY A 46 13.89 8.62 -3.15
N ALA A 47 14.34 7.58 -2.45
CA ALA A 47 15.75 7.38 -2.12
C ALA A 47 16.62 7.26 -3.39
N GLY A 48 16.13 6.54 -4.40
CA GLY A 48 16.79 6.46 -5.71
C GLY A 48 16.90 7.83 -6.37
N TYR A 49 15.80 8.58 -6.43
CA TYR A 49 15.74 9.91 -7.04
C TYR A 49 16.70 10.91 -6.39
N GLU A 50 16.77 10.93 -5.06
CA GLU A 50 17.73 11.74 -4.32
C GLU A 50 19.17 11.34 -4.61
N ALA A 51 19.48 10.04 -4.63
CA ALA A 51 20.80 9.54 -4.98
C ALA A 51 21.20 9.91 -6.42
N GLY A 52 20.26 9.86 -7.36
CA GLY A 52 20.47 10.24 -8.75
C GLY A 52 20.72 11.74 -8.91
N SER A 53 19.90 12.56 -8.27
CA SER A 53 20.01 14.03 -8.34
C SER A 53 21.25 14.56 -7.59
N ALA A 54 21.67 13.90 -6.51
CA ALA A 54 22.89 14.22 -5.75
C ALA A 54 24.19 13.75 -6.44
N GLY A 55 24.10 13.00 -7.55
CA GLY A 55 25.27 12.59 -8.34
C GLY A 55 26.01 11.36 -7.84
N GLY A 56 25.39 10.52 -7.01
CA GLY A 56 26.03 9.28 -6.54
C GLY A 56 25.17 8.50 -5.53
N PRO A 57 25.32 7.17 -5.45
CA PRO A 57 24.53 6.35 -4.54
C PRO A 57 24.85 6.69 -3.08
N ARG A 58 23.93 7.39 -2.39
CA ARG A 58 23.95 7.51 -0.94
C ARG A 58 23.27 6.29 -0.33
N GLY A 59 24.06 5.22 -0.16
CA GLY A 59 23.93 4.23 0.92
C GLY A 59 22.68 3.35 1.03
N ALA A 60 21.61 3.53 0.27
CA ALA A 60 20.46 2.61 0.33
C ALA A 60 20.72 1.41 -0.59
N THR A 61 21.28 0.33 -0.03
CA THR A 61 21.18 -0.98 -0.69
C THR A 61 19.73 -1.46 -0.55
N PRO A 62 18.99 -1.65 -1.66
CA PRO A 62 17.61 -2.09 -1.59
C PRO A 62 17.53 -3.48 -0.95
N GLU A 63 16.72 -3.62 0.10
CA GLU A 63 16.58 -4.88 0.86
C GLU A 63 15.79 -5.97 0.11
N SER A 64 15.06 -5.59 -0.94
CA SER A 64 14.28 -6.50 -1.80
C SER A 64 14.46 -6.18 -3.28
N GLU A 65 14.29 -7.17 -4.16
CA GLU A 65 14.35 -6.99 -5.62
C GLU A 65 13.32 -5.95 -6.12
N GLU A 66 12.16 -5.90 -5.48
CA GLU A 66 11.11 -4.94 -5.80
C GLU A 66 11.54 -3.50 -5.46
N CYS A 67 12.11 -3.30 -4.26
CA CYS A 67 12.70 -2.02 -3.88
C CYS A 67 13.85 -1.62 -4.81
N ALA A 68 14.66 -2.59 -5.26
CA ALA A 68 15.76 -2.34 -6.19
C ALA A 68 15.28 -1.82 -7.54
N ARG A 69 14.16 -2.35 -8.04
CA ARG A 69 13.54 -1.88 -9.28
C ARG A 69 13.05 -0.44 -9.16
N TRP A 70 12.35 -0.11 -8.08
CA TRP A 70 11.87 1.26 -7.82
C TRP A 70 13.01 2.25 -7.60
N PHE A 71 14.05 1.84 -6.86
CA PHE A 71 15.26 2.62 -6.64
C PHE A 71 15.99 2.93 -7.95
N ALA A 72 16.17 1.92 -8.82
CA ALA A 72 16.82 2.12 -10.12
C ALA A 72 16.04 3.10 -11.02
N MET A 73 14.70 3.02 -11.00
CA MET A 73 13.84 3.95 -11.72
C MET A 73 14.04 5.38 -11.20
N GLY A 74 13.87 5.59 -9.89
CA GLY A 74 14.07 6.89 -9.25
C GLY A 74 15.47 7.45 -9.52
N TYR A 75 16.51 6.64 -9.39
CA TYR A 75 17.90 7.04 -9.66
C TYR A 75 18.10 7.53 -11.09
N SER A 76 17.56 6.80 -12.07
CA SER A 76 17.67 7.20 -13.48
C SER A 76 17.01 8.56 -13.76
N GLU A 77 15.87 8.83 -13.13
CA GLU A 77 15.12 10.07 -13.29
C GLU A 77 15.78 11.22 -12.51
N GLY A 78 16.24 10.95 -11.29
CA GLY A 78 16.99 11.91 -10.48
C GLY A 78 18.26 12.38 -11.19
N ARG A 79 18.99 11.47 -11.86
CA ARG A 79 20.15 11.87 -12.69
C ARG A 79 19.75 12.77 -13.85
N ARG A 80 18.65 12.46 -14.55
CA ARG A 80 18.15 13.29 -15.66
C ARG A 80 17.76 14.68 -15.17
N ALA A 81 17.03 14.76 -14.05
CA ALA A 81 16.65 16.01 -13.43
C ALA A 81 17.87 16.83 -12.97
N GLY A 82 18.83 16.20 -12.28
CA GLY A 82 20.07 16.85 -11.85
C GLY A 82 20.95 17.33 -13.00
N SER A 83 20.91 16.65 -14.16
CA SER A 83 21.61 17.08 -15.37
C SER A 83 20.93 18.20 -16.15
N ALA A 84 19.64 18.45 -15.93
CA ALA A 84 18.90 19.52 -16.61
C ALA A 84 19.12 20.91 -15.98
N PHE A 85 19.64 20.96 -14.75
CA PHE A 85 19.88 22.20 -13.99
C PHE A 85 21.37 22.56 -13.86
N ARG A 86 22.27 21.84 -14.55
CA ARG A 86 23.70 22.18 -14.68
C ARG A 86 24.00 22.73 -16.07
#